data_AF-A0A367S160-F1
#
_entry.id   AF-A0A367S160-F1
#
_cell.length_a   1.000
_cell.length_b   1.000
_cell.length_c   1.000
_cell.angle_alpha   90.00
_cell.angle_beta   90.00
_cell.angle_gamma   90.00
#
_symmetry.space_group_name_H-M   'P 1'
#
loop_
_entity.id
_entity.type
_entity.pdbx_description
1 polymer ?
#
loop_
_entity_poly.entity_id
_entity_poly.type
_entity_poly.pdbx_seq_one_letter_code
_entity_poly.pdbx_strand_id
1 'polypeptide(L)' 'MPRKEQGWITFQLSPEERQLLEQYCKRFQRTKTDVLRSLLRSLQGQSLKQQGKQFDPGEVDLD' A
#
# COMPACT_ATOMS: atom_id res chain seq x y z
N MET A 1 -11.97 22.06 5.54
CA MET A 1 -11.70 20.64 5.20
C MET A 1 -10.21 20.40 5.37
N PRO A 2 -9.77 19.40 6.15
CA PRO A 2 -8.34 19.17 6.36
C PRO A 2 -7.73 18.80 5.02
N ARG A 3 -6.85 19.67 4.51
CA ARG A 3 -6.13 19.44 3.26
C ARG A 3 -5.18 18.29 3.55
N LYS A 4 -5.51 17.07 3.10
CA LYS A 4 -4.59 15.94 3.15
C LYS A 4 -3.28 16.42 2.53
N GLU A 5 -2.22 16.49 3.32
CA GLU A 5 -0.89 16.88 2.86
C GLU A 5 -0.44 15.87 1.79
N GLN A 6 -0.62 16.22 0.51
CA GLN A 6 -0.13 15.41 -0.60
C GLN A 6 1.23 15.95 -0.98
N GLY A 7 2.27 15.15 -0.77
CA GLY A 7 3.64 15.42 -1.22
C GLY A 7 3.91 14.86 -2.61
N TRP A 8 4.70 15.57 -3.40
CA TRP A 8 5.25 15.05 -4.65
C TRP A 8 6.41 14.13 -4.35
N ILE A 9 6.50 13.02 -5.07
CA ILE A 9 7.63 12.10 -5.02
C ILE A 9 8.15 11.86 -6.43
N THR A 10 9.46 11.78 -6.56
CA THR A 10 10.14 11.26 -7.74
C THR A 10 10.72 9.89 -7.35
N PHE A 11 10.69 8.94 -8.26
CA PHE A 11 11.29 7.64 -8.06
C PHE A 11 11.98 7.21 -9.35
N GLN A 12 13.04 6.45 -9.19
CA GLN A 12 13.82 5.92 -10.31
C GLN A 12 13.28 4.54 -10.67
N LEU A 13 13.34 4.23 -11.97
CA LEU A 13 12.96 2.95 -12.54
C LEU A 13 14.00 2.58 -13.58
N SER A 14 14.22 1.29 -13.76
CA SER A 14 14.90 0.78 -14.95
C SER A 14 14.07 1.09 -16.22
N PRO A 15 14.69 1.11 -17.41
CA PRO A 15 13.97 1.26 -18.67
C PRO A 15 12.85 0.23 -18.85
N GLU A 16 13.10 -1.02 -18.46
CA GLU A 16 12.17 -2.14 -18.56
C GLU A 16 10.95 -1.94 -17.66
N GLU A 17 11.16 -1.55 -16.40
CA GLU A 17 10.08 -1.26 -15.45
C GLU A 17 9.27 -0.05 -15.88
N ARG A 18 9.91 0.98 -16.46
CA ARG A 18 9.21 2.14 -16.99
C ARG A 18 8.29 1.75 -18.14
N GLN A 19 8.77 0.95 -19.09
CA GLN A 19 7.94 0.46 -20.19
C GLN A 19 6.78 -0.39 -19.69
N LEU A 20 7.03 -1.27 -18.72
CA LEU A 20 5.99 -2.08 -18.09
C LEU A 20 4.90 -1.20 -17.43
N LEU A 21 5.31 -0.18 -16.66
CA LEU A 21 4.39 0.73 -15.99
C LEU A 21 3.55 1.52 -17.00
N GLU A 22 4.15 2.00 -18.09
CA GLU A 22 3.45 2.73 -19.14
C GLU A 22 2.44 1.85 -19.88
N GLN A 23 2.82 0.62 -20.24
CA GLN A 23 1.92 -0.35 -20.86
C GLN A 23 0.75 -0.71 -19.94
N TYR A 24 1.02 -0.92 -18.65
CA TYR A 24 -0.01 -1.18 -17.65
C TYR A 24 -1.00 -0.01 -17.54
N CYS A 25 -0.48 1.23 -17.43
CA CYS A 25 -1.32 2.42 -17.39
C CYS A 25 -2.23 2.53 -18.62
N LYS A 26 -1.69 2.26 -19.82
CA LYS A 26 -2.45 2.29 -21.08
C LYS A 26 -3.51 1.19 -21.14
N ARG A 27 -3.17 -0.04 -20.77
CA ARG A 27 -4.08 -1.19 -20.83
C ARG A 27 -5.25 -1.08 -19.87
N PHE A 28 -5.00 -0.59 -18.65
CA PHE A 28 -6.01 -0.52 -17.59
C PHE A 28 -6.63 0.88 -17.44
N GLN A 29 -6.26 1.82 -18.31
CA GLN A 29 -6.72 3.21 -18.28
C GLN A 29 -6.51 3.86 -16.89
N ARG A 30 -5.35 3.55 -16.27
CA ARG A 30 -4.95 4.06 -14.95
C ARG A 30 -3.80 5.05 -15.07
N THR A 31 -3.66 5.91 -14.07
CA THR A 31 -2.51 6.82 -13.96
C THR A 31 -1.37 6.17 -13.18
N LYS A 32 -0.13 6.61 -13.41
CA LYS A 32 1.05 6.15 -12.65
C LYS A 32 0.85 6.34 -11.14
N THR A 33 0.23 7.46 -10.77
CA THR A 33 -0.12 7.78 -9.38
C THR A 33 -1.15 6.81 -8.81
N ASP A 34 -2.18 6.43 -9.56
CA ASP A 34 -3.16 5.43 -9.11
C ASP A 34 -2.55 4.05 -8.90
N VAL A 35 -1.67 3.64 -9.82
CA VAL A 35 -0.92 2.37 -9.69
C VAL A 35 -0.09 2.38 -8.41
N LEU A 36 0.68 3.44 -8.19
CA LEU A 36 1.53 3.57 -7.00
C LEU A 36 0.71 3.66 -5.71
N ARG A 37 -0.39 4.43 -5.69
CA ARG A 37 -1.31 4.48 -4.53
C ARG A 37 -1.95 3.13 -4.25
N SER A 38 -2.32 2.39 -5.30
CA SER A 38 -2.86 1.04 -5.16
C SER A 38 -1.84 0.09 -4.55
N LEU A 39 -0.57 0.18 -4.97
CA LEU A 39 0.52 -0.58 -4.38
C LEU A 39 0.74 -0.21 -2.91
N LEU A 40 0.80 1.08 -2.57
CA LEU A 40 0.94 1.51 -1.18
C LEU A 40 -0.19 1.01 -0.28
N ARG A 41 -1.45 1.00 -0.78
CA ARG A 41 -2.60 0.46 -0.05
C ARG A 41 -2.52 -1.06 0.13
N SER A 42 -2.01 -1.80 -0.87
CA SER A 42 -1.83 -3.25 -0.71
C SER A 42 -0.76 -3.59 0.32
N LEU A 43 0.28 -2.75 0.44
CA LEU A 43 1.31 -2.87 1.49
C LEU A 43 0.76 -2.58 2.89
N GLN A 44 -0.12 -1.58 3.05
CA GLN A 44 -0.80 -1.32 4.33
C GLN A 44 -1.56 -2.55 4.85
N GLY A 45 -2.27 -3.26 3.96
CA GLY A 45 -3.00 -4.49 4.31
C GLY A 45 -2.11 -5.67 4.71
N GLN A 46 -0.81 -5.65 4.37
CA GLN A 46 0.15 -6.68 4.79
C GLN A 46 0.84 -6.34 6.11
N SER A 47 1.12 -5.06 6.36
CA SER A 47 1.74 -4.61 7.60
C SER A 47 0.84 -4.85 8.83
N LEU A 48 -0.48 -4.66 8.68
CA LEU A 48 -1.46 -4.97 9.74
C LEU A 48 -1.58 -6.47 10.04
N LYS A 49 -1.28 -7.35 9.08
CA LYS A 49 -1.33 -8.80 9.29
C LYS A 49 -0.18 -9.34 10.15
N GLN A 50 0.89 -8.55 10.34
CA GLN A 50 2.02 -8.93 11.18
C GLN A 50 1.83 -8.52 12.65
N GLN A 51 0.82 -7.70 12.99
CA GLN A 51 0.52 -7.26 14.36
C GLN A 51 -0.61 -8.04 15.05
N GLY A 52 -1.02 -9.19 14.51
CA GLY A 52 -2.11 -10.03 15.04
C GLY A 52 -1.68 -11.32 15.71
N LYS A 53 -0.44 -11.44 16.22
CA LYS A 53 -0.02 -12.63 16.97
C LYS A 53 -0.43 -12.50 18.45
N GLN A 54 -1.71 -12.81 18.67
CA GLN A 54 -2.23 -13.59 19.80
C GLN A 54 -1.94 -13.10 21.23
N PHE A 55 -2.90 -12.39 21.83
CA PHE A 55 -3.14 -12.44 23.27
C PHE A 55 -4.41 -13.25 23.51
N ASP A 56 -4.25 -14.39 24.17
CA ASP A 56 -5.31 -15.33 24.54
C ASP A 56 -6.17 -14.73 25.66
N PRO A 57 -7.52 -14.76 25.59
CA PRO A 57 -8.39 -14.33 26.68
C PRO A 57 -8.55 -15.50 27.65
N GLY A 58 -7.58 -15.65 28.56
CA GLY A 58 -7.51 -16.82 29.44
C GLY A 58 -6.87 -16.52 30.79
N GLU A 59 -7.39 -15.55 31.54
CA GLU A 59 -7.18 -15.49 32.98
C GLU A 59 -8.53 -15.22 33.65
N VAL A 60 -9.25 -16.31 33.91
CA VAL A 60 -10.36 -16.34 34.84
C VAL A 60 -9.76 -16.39 36.24
N ASP A 61 -9.65 -15.24 36.89
CA ASP A 61 -9.34 -15.20 38.32
C ASP A 61 -10.64 -15.49 39.09
N LEU A 62 -10.63 -16.61 39.79
CA LEU A 62 -11.72 -17.10 40.63
C LEU A 62 -11.29 -16.89 42.08
N ASP A 63 -11.76 -15.82 42.72
CA ASP A 63 -11.98 -15.73 44.18
C ASP A 63 -13.08 -14.70 44.50
#